data_AF-A0A7C2Q9B2-F1
#
_entry.id   AF-A0A7C2Q9B2-F1
#
_cell.length_a   1.000
_cell.length_b   1.000
_cell.length_c   1.000
_cell.angle_alpha   90.00
_cell.angle_beta   90.00
_cell.angle_gamma   90.00
#
_symmetry.space_group_name_H-M   'P 1'
#
loop_
_entity.id
_entity.type
_entity.pdbx_description
1 polymer ?
#
loop_
_entity_poly.entity_id
_entity_poly.type
_entity_poly.pdbx_seq_one_letter_code
_entity_poly.pdbx_strand_id
1 'polypeptide(L)'
;PGEELMCVFLAGVPFEKPTTKTKLYIGYYQELYGEERGRLYAYVYPAIRRAAQALGRALRSPRDQAVLVLGDLRYRSYLNLMPDYVRELATEVSHDKLDKVRLPWQEVKFGSGSA
;
A
#
# COMPACT_ATOMS: atom_id res chain seq x y z
N PRO A 1 0.63 -27.02 -0.78
CA PRO A 1 -0.36 -25.92 -0.64
C PRO A 1 0.06 -24.76 -1.54
N GLY A 2 -0.26 -24.88 -2.83
CA GLY A 2 0.21 -23.98 -3.88
C GLY A 2 -0.96 -23.47 -4.69
N GLU A 3 -0.91 -22.18 -5.05
CA GLU A 3 -1.88 -21.45 -5.88
C GLU A 3 -3.18 -20.96 -5.20
N GLU A 4 -3.15 -20.47 -3.96
CA GLU A 4 -4.21 -19.58 -3.48
C GLU A 4 -3.86 -18.13 -3.84
N LEU A 5 -4.57 -17.56 -4.82
CA LEU A 5 -4.51 -16.13 -5.11
C LEU A 5 -5.14 -15.35 -3.96
N MET A 6 -4.34 -14.52 -3.28
CA MET A 6 -4.82 -13.68 -2.19
C MET A 6 -5.14 -12.27 -2.69
N CYS A 7 -6.28 -11.71 -2.29
CA CYS A 7 -6.60 -10.30 -2.53
C CYS A 7 -6.59 -9.53 -1.21
N VAL A 8 -5.91 -8.39 -1.17
CA VAL A 8 -5.94 -7.45 -0.04
C VAL A 8 -6.38 -6.08 -0.51
N PHE A 9 -7.43 -5.56 0.11
CA PHE A 9 -7.95 -4.22 -0.12
C PHE A 9 -7.69 -3.33 1.10
N LEU A 10 -6.89 -2.28 0.95
CA LEU A 10 -6.73 -1.25 1.96
C LEU A 10 -7.79 -0.17 1.76
N ALA A 11 -8.80 -0.16 2.63
CA ALA A 11 -9.83 0.87 2.64
C ALA A 11 -9.31 2.13 3.36
N GLY A 12 -8.74 3.05 2.60
CA GLY A 12 -8.14 4.26 3.16
C GLY A 12 -6.71 4.06 3.65
N VAL A 13 -6.03 5.17 3.92
CA VAL A 13 -4.73 5.16 4.62
C VAL A 13 -4.98 5.03 6.13
N PRO A 14 -4.32 4.09 6.84
CA PRO A 14 -4.57 3.79 8.25
C PRO A 14 -3.89 4.81 9.19
N PHE A 15 -4.27 6.07 9.01
CA PHE A 15 -3.87 7.18 9.88
C PHE A 15 -4.47 7.04 11.28
N GLU A 16 -3.76 7.57 12.27
CA GLU A 16 -4.32 7.65 13.61
C GLU A 16 -5.48 8.64 13.67
N LYS A 17 -6.48 8.31 14.48
CA LYS A 17 -7.61 9.21 14.73
C LYS A 17 -7.09 10.53 15.32
N PRO A 18 -7.63 11.69 14.90
CA PRO A 18 -7.15 13.00 15.35
C PRO A 18 -7.63 13.32 16.79
N THR A 19 -7.09 12.58 17.76
CA THR A 19 -7.33 12.78 19.19
C THR A 19 -6.43 13.89 19.76
N THR A 20 -6.74 14.39 20.96
CA THR A 20 -5.85 15.33 21.67
C THR A 20 -4.44 14.77 21.81
N LYS A 21 -4.30 13.50 22.17
CA LYS A 21 -3.01 12.81 22.25
C LYS A 21 -2.26 12.82 20.92
N THR A 22 -2.95 12.48 19.82
CA THR A 22 -2.34 12.48 18.47
C THR A 22 -1.91 13.88 18.05
N LYS A 23 -2.71 14.90 18.32
CA LYS A 23 -2.37 16.30 18.02
C LYS A 23 -1.13 16.77 18.81
N LEU A 24 -1.08 16.46 20.11
CA LEU A 24 0.08 16.77 20.95
C LEU A 24 1.34 16.03 20.47
N TYR A 25 1.21 14.76 20.10
CA TYR A 25 2.33 13.97 19.59
C TYR A 25 2.87 14.55 18.27
N ILE A 26 1.99 14.95 17.35
CA ILE A 26 2.39 15.62 16.12
C ILE A 26 3.09 16.96 16.44
N GLY A 27 2.48 17.78 17.30
CA GLY A 27 3.05 19.08 17.69
C GLY A 27 4.45 18.96 18.29
N TYR A 28 4.65 18.00 19.21
CA TYR A 28 5.96 17.71 19.78
C TYR A 28 7.02 17.36 18.71
N TYR A 29 6.67 16.53 17.73
CA TYR A 29 7.59 16.21 16.63
C TYR A 29 7.80 17.40 15.69
N GLN A 30 6.82 18.27 15.51
CA GLN A 30 6.97 19.50 14.72
C GLN A 30 7.91 20.50 15.39
N GLU A 31 7.86 20.61 16.72
CA GLU A 31 8.83 21.42 17.49
C GLU A 31 10.25 20.87 17.37
N LEU A 32 10.42 19.54 17.41
CA LEU A 32 11.74 18.91 17.34
C LEU A 32 12.36 18.88 15.94
N TYR A 33 11.55 18.65 14.90
CA TYR A 33 12.04 18.33 13.55
C TYR A 33 11.55 19.29 12.46
N GLY A 34 10.80 20.33 12.83
CA GLY A 34 10.13 21.23 11.91
C GLY A 34 8.77 20.71 11.44
N GLU A 35 7.95 21.59 10.88
CA GLU A 35 6.53 21.33 10.58
C GLU A 35 6.32 20.12 9.66
N GLU A 36 7.11 20.04 8.57
CA GLU A 36 6.98 18.99 7.56
C GLU A 36 7.48 17.64 8.06
N ARG A 37 8.75 17.58 8.53
CA ARG A 37 9.36 16.32 8.99
C ARG A 37 8.70 15.82 10.27
N GLY A 38 8.27 16.72 11.15
CA GLY A 38 7.55 16.37 12.35
C GLY A 38 6.24 15.63 12.04
N ARG A 39 5.43 16.16 11.13
CA ARG A 39 4.21 15.48 10.66
C ARG A 39 4.52 14.17 9.94
N LEU A 40 5.56 14.16 9.10
CA LEU A 40 6.01 12.95 8.41
C LEU A 40 6.35 11.82 9.40
N TYR A 41 7.14 12.11 10.43
CA TYR A 41 7.59 11.15 11.44
C TYR A 41 6.47 10.71 12.39
N ALA A 42 5.68 11.66 12.89
CA ALA A 42 4.67 11.38 13.90
C ALA A 42 3.37 10.78 13.34
N TYR A 43 3.03 11.05 12.08
CA TYR A 43 1.70 10.73 11.54
C TYR A 43 1.73 9.90 10.26
N VAL A 44 2.59 10.25 9.31
CA VAL A 44 2.62 9.60 8.00
C VAL A 44 3.34 8.26 8.06
N TYR A 45 4.58 8.21 8.57
CA TYR A 45 5.35 6.96 8.64
C TYR A 45 4.62 5.84 9.41
N PRO A 46 4.00 6.08 10.58
CA PRO A 46 3.24 5.04 11.27
C PRO A 46 2.08 4.49 10.42
N ALA A 47 1.36 5.35 9.71
CA ALA A 47 0.27 4.92 8.82
C ALA A 47 0.79 4.09 7.64
N ILE A 48 1.87 4.53 6.99
CA ILE A 48 2.48 3.79 5.88
C ILE A 48 3.01 2.43 6.34
N ARG A 49 3.64 2.37 7.51
CA ARG A 49 4.12 1.10 8.08
C ARG A 49 2.98 0.11 8.32
N ARG A 50 1.84 0.56 8.87
CA ARG A 50 0.65 -0.29 9.06
C ARG A 50 0.09 -0.78 7.73
N ALA A 51 0.03 0.08 6.71
CA ALA A 51 -0.38 -0.31 5.36
C ALA A 51 0.57 -1.38 4.77
N ALA A 52 1.88 -1.15 4.82
CA ALA A 52 2.88 -2.09 4.32
C ALA A 52 2.81 -3.46 5.02
N GLN A 53 2.59 -3.48 6.34
CA GLN A 53 2.39 -4.72 7.09
C GLN A 53 1.14 -5.48 6.63
N ALA A 54 0.03 -4.78 6.40
CA ALA A 54 -1.20 -5.40 5.91
C ALA A 54 -1.02 -6.01 4.51
N LEU A 55 -0.30 -5.32 3.61
CA LEU A 55 0.05 -5.86 2.28
C LEU A 55 0.97 -7.07 2.38
N GLY A 56 1.98 -7.02 3.27
CA GLY A 56 2.91 -8.12 3.50
C GLY A 56 2.25 -9.41 4.00
N ARG A 57 1.04 -9.35 4.57
CA ARG A 57 0.28 -10.56 4.91
C ARG A 57 -0.16 -11.37 3.69
N ALA A 58 -0.27 -10.72 2.52
CA ALA A 58 -0.68 -11.37 1.27
C ALA A 58 0.48 -12.10 0.57
N LEU A 59 1.70 -11.59 0.72
CA LEU A 59 2.92 -12.10 0.09
C LEU A 59 3.81 -12.76 1.15
N ARG A 60 3.65 -14.08 1.37
CA ARG A 60 4.36 -14.84 2.42
C ARG A 60 5.55 -15.64 1.88
N SER A 61 5.67 -15.75 0.56
CA SER A 61 6.73 -16.45 -0.16
C SER A 61 7.03 -15.74 -1.47
N PRO A 62 8.27 -15.84 -2.03
CA PRO A 62 8.60 -15.29 -3.35
C PRO A 62 7.75 -15.82 -4.51
N ARG A 63 7.05 -16.95 -4.32
CA ARG A 63 6.16 -17.54 -5.32
C ARG A 63 4.69 -17.18 -5.13
N ASP A 64 4.34 -16.48 -4.05
CA ASP A 64 2.95 -16.09 -3.79
C ASP A 64 2.52 -15.01 -4.76
N GLN A 65 1.30 -15.14 -5.27
CA GLN A 65 0.65 -14.14 -6.11
C GLN A 65 -0.46 -13.47 -5.30
N ALA A 66 -0.48 -12.14 -5.30
CA ALA A 66 -1.50 -11.39 -4.62
C ALA A 66 -1.94 -10.15 -5.39
N VAL A 67 -3.24 -9.88 -5.38
CA VAL A 67 -3.82 -8.61 -5.86
C VAL A 67 -3.86 -7.64 -4.68
N LEU A 68 -3.18 -6.50 -4.83
CA LEU A 68 -3.11 -5.47 -3.82
C LEU A 68 -3.86 -4.24 -4.30
N VAL A 69 -4.89 -3.84 -3.55
CA VAL A 69 -5.71 -2.68 -3.89
C VAL A 69 -5.53 -1.60 -2.82
N LEU A 70 -5.01 -0.44 -3.26
CA LEU A 70 -4.87 0.76 -2.44
C LEU A 70 -6.09 1.66 -2.67
N GLY A 71 -7.12 1.53 -1.84
CA GLY A 71 -8.42 2.19 -2.01
C GLY A 71 -8.44 3.67 -1.63
N ASP A 72 -7.37 4.43 -1.86
CA ASP A 72 -7.29 5.84 -1.50
C ASP A 72 -6.27 6.61 -2.35
N LEU A 73 -6.68 7.71 -2.97
CA LEU A 73 -5.80 8.55 -3.79
C LEU A 73 -4.62 9.14 -3.01
N ARG A 74 -4.73 9.28 -1.68
CA ARG A 74 -3.65 9.78 -0.82
C ARG A 74 -2.40 8.89 -0.88
N TYR A 75 -2.54 7.62 -1.24
CA TYR A 75 -1.39 6.73 -1.45
C TYR A 75 -0.42 7.26 -2.51
N ARG A 76 -0.89 8.00 -3.52
CA ARG A 76 -0.05 8.63 -4.55
C ARG A 76 1.04 9.51 -3.97
N SER A 77 0.73 10.28 -2.92
CA SER A 77 1.69 11.16 -2.25
C SER A 77 2.69 10.42 -1.36
N TYR A 78 2.49 9.12 -1.14
CA TYR A 78 3.29 8.29 -0.24
C TYR A 78 3.89 7.06 -0.91
N LEU A 79 3.79 6.94 -2.24
CA LEU A 79 4.32 5.80 -2.99
C LEU A 79 5.82 5.63 -2.71
N ASN A 80 6.60 6.71 -2.66
CA ASN A 80 8.02 6.65 -2.32
C ASN A 80 8.33 6.02 -0.93
N LEU A 81 7.36 5.97 -0.02
CA LEU A 81 7.50 5.37 1.31
C LEU A 81 6.97 3.92 1.36
N MET A 82 6.32 3.45 0.30
CA MET A 82 5.79 2.08 0.20
C MET A 82 6.88 1.07 -0.15
N PRO A 83 6.65 -0.24 0.09
CA PRO A 83 7.54 -1.30 -0.38
C PRO A 83 7.76 -1.28 -1.89
N ASP A 84 8.94 -1.71 -2.33
CA ASP A 84 9.41 -1.63 -3.72
C ASP A 84 8.41 -2.23 -4.72
N TYR A 85 7.86 -3.41 -4.42
CA TYR A 85 6.85 -4.07 -5.26
C TYR A 85 5.57 -3.24 -5.44
N VAL A 86 5.19 -2.40 -4.47
CA VAL A 86 4.07 -1.46 -4.63
C VAL A 86 4.50 -0.30 -5.51
N ARG A 87 5.70 0.26 -5.28
CA ARG A 87 6.21 1.41 -6.03
C ARG A 87 6.36 1.12 -7.51
N GLU A 88 6.79 -0.09 -7.83
CA GLU A 88 7.11 -0.52 -9.20
C GLU A 88 5.86 -0.99 -9.98
N LEU A 89 4.86 -1.55 -9.29
CA LEU A 89 3.69 -2.17 -9.93
C LEU A 89 2.39 -1.36 -9.77
N ALA A 90 2.36 -0.33 -8.90
CA ALA A 90 1.16 0.46 -8.69
C ALA A 90 0.72 1.17 -9.97
N THR A 91 -0.53 0.95 -10.34
CA THR A 91 -1.20 1.65 -11.44
C THR A 91 -2.44 2.35 -10.89
N GLU A 92 -2.62 3.62 -11.22
CA GLU A 92 -3.84 4.35 -10.88
C GLU A 92 -4.98 3.89 -11.79
N VAL A 93 -6.06 3.39 -11.19
CA VAL A 93 -7.22 2.85 -11.90
C VAL A 93 -8.48 3.48 -11.34
N SER A 94 -9.34 3.99 -12.22
CA SER A 94 -10.65 4.47 -11.82
C SER A 94 -11.62 3.31 -11.56
N HIS A 95 -12.57 3.50 -10.66
CA HIS A 95 -13.55 2.48 -10.26
C HIS A 95 -14.34 1.87 -11.44
N ASP A 96 -14.58 2.62 -12.51
CA ASP A 96 -15.26 2.18 -13.75
C ASP A 96 -14.37 1.31 -14.67
N LYS A 97 -13.08 1.20 -14.37
CA LYS A 97 -12.09 0.47 -15.19
C LYS A 97 -11.48 -0.73 -14.48
N LEU A 98 -12.02 -1.14 -13.32
CA LEU A 98 -11.49 -2.27 -12.55
C LEU A 98 -11.49 -3.57 -13.37
N ASP A 99 -12.51 -3.81 -14.19
CA ASP A 99 -12.62 -5.00 -15.04
C ASP A 99 -11.55 -5.07 -16.14
N LYS A 100 -10.86 -3.95 -16.42
CA LYS A 100 -9.83 -3.83 -17.46
C LYS A 100 -8.42 -4.00 -16.89
N VAL A 101 -8.27 -4.15 -15.58
CA VAL A 101 -6.97 -4.32 -14.94
C VAL A 101 -6.39 -5.67 -15.32
N ARG A 102 -5.25 -5.65 -15.99
CA ARG A 102 -4.48 -6.85 -16.30
C ARG A 102 -3.48 -7.12 -15.19
N LEU A 103 -3.52 -8.33 -14.66
CA LEU A 103 -2.62 -8.76 -13.60
C LEU A 103 -1.34 -9.31 -14.25
N PRO A 104 -0.14 -9.04 -13.67
CA PRO A 104 1.13 -9.42 -14.30
C PRO A 104 1.25 -10.91 -14.64
N TRP A 105 0.66 -11.79 -13.83
CA TRP A 105 0.69 -13.24 -14.05
C TRP A 105 -0.36 -13.75 -15.05
N GLN A 106 -1.32 -12.92 -15.47
CA GLN A 106 -2.23 -13.29 -16.56
C GLN A 106 -1.46 -13.42 -17.88
N GLU A 107 -0.40 -12.65 -18.09
CA GLU A 107 0.44 -12.75 -19.29
C GLU A 107 1.31 -14.03 -19.28
N VAL A 108 1.75 -14.47 -18.09
CA VAL A 108 2.61 -15.65 -17.92
C VAL A 108 1.86 -16.96 -18.19
N LYS A 109 0.55 -17.06 -17.88
CA LYS A 109 -0.23 -18.28 -18.13
C LYS A 109 -0.56 -18.55 -19.61
N PHE A 110 -0.39 -17.57 -20.51
CA PHE A 110 -0.58 -17.76 -21.96
C PHE A 110 0.69 -18.20 -22.70
N GLY A 111 1.84 -18.30 -22.02
CA GLY A 111 3.10 -18.78 -22.60
C GLY A 111 3.35 -20.30 -22.46
N SER A 112 2.50 -21.03 -21.73
CA SER A 112 2.64 -22.48 -21.51
C SER A 112 1.42 -23.25 -22.04
N GLY A 113 0.99 -22.91 -23.25
CA GLY A 113 -0.11 -23.54 -23.96
C GLY A 113 0.18 -23.59 -25.46
N SER A 114 1.23 -24.30 -25.86
CA SER A 114 1.43 -24.81 -27.22
C SER A 114 2.49 -25.92 -27.21
N ALA A 115 2.04 -27.10 -27.68
CA ALA A 115 2.74 -28.37 -27.90
C ALA A 115 3.06 -29.22 -26.66
#